data_AF-A0A8J5IBW0-F1
#
_entry.id   AF-A0A8J5IBW0-F1
#
_cell.length_a   1.000
_cell.length_b   1.000
_cell.length_c   1.000
_cell.angle_alpha   90.00
_cell.angle_beta   90.00
_cell.angle_gamma   90.00
#
_symmetry.space_group_name_H-M   'P 1'
#
loop_
_entity.id
_entity.type
_entity.pdbx_description
1 polymer ?
#
loop_
_entity_poly.entity_id
_entity_poly.type
_entity_poly.pdbx_seq_one_letter_code
_entity_poly.pdbx_strand_id
1 'polypeptide(L)'
;MSRRWEIAIQEWYAKAPTANLEYLDLAETKPTVKELARNIAVIFDRLSLSNRVNLKNFKQIQEDIEVLKGENQNTTEGRSVGLFMSYINTQATSSYKEALQATEAIEAPSLGFCKLADYKGALSGTIATIKQANTQIQLLVTILEKLESLEDRIKKIEAKANLEVSLPNEVIQELSNKIKGLTLKEKAKEERGKLLVFKDPYELFREQKKQ
;
A
#
# COMPACT_ATOMS: atom_id res chain seq x y z
N MET A 1 -1.53 23.10 2.99
CA MET A 1 -2.82 23.31 3.69
C MET A 1 -2.71 23.33 5.24
N SER A 2 -1.55 23.03 5.87
CA SER A 2 -1.52 22.77 7.32
C SER A 2 -1.69 23.99 8.23
N ARG A 3 -1.07 25.13 7.91
CA ARG A 3 -1.00 26.28 8.85
C ARG A 3 -2.35 26.93 9.13
N ARG A 4 -3.15 27.20 8.09
CA ARG A 4 -4.52 27.74 8.27
C ARG A 4 -5.42 26.79 9.06
N TRP A 5 -5.18 25.50 8.91
CA TRP A 5 -5.97 24.45 9.53
C TRP A 5 -5.55 24.22 11.00
N GLU A 6 -4.26 24.27 11.31
CA GLU A 6 -3.73 24.26 12.67
C GLU A 6 -4.17 25.50 13.46
N ILE A 7 -4.17 26.66 12.81
CA ILE A 7 -4.75 27.88 13.37
C ILE A 7 -6.24 27.68 13.66
N ALA A 8 -7.01 27.11 12.74
CA ALA A 8 -8.44 26.86 12.96
C ALA A 8 -8.71 25.87 14.12
N ILE A 9 -7.85 24.88 14.35
CA ILE A 9 -7.95 23.98 15.50
C ILE A 9 -7.58 24.70 16.79
N GLN A 10 -6.49 25.46 16.80
CA GLN A 10 -6.08 26.23 17.97
C GLN A 10 -7.14 27.28 18.35
N GLU A 11 -7.72 27.96 17.36
CA GLU A 11 -8.82 28.89 17.57
C GLU A 11 -10.06 28.20 18.12
N TRP A 12 -10.36 26.96 17.67
CA TRP A 12 -11.46 26.18 18.22
C TRP A 12 -11.21 25.85 19.71
N TYR A 13 -10.03 25.35 20.07
CA TYR A 13 -9.69 25.10 21.48
C TYR A 13 -9.70 26.37 22.34
N ALA A 14 -9.32 27.52 21.79
CA ALA A 14 -9.22 28.78 22.53
C ALA A 14 -10.57 29.50 22.69
N LYS A 15 -11.48 29.38 21.71
CA LYS A 15 -12.69 30.21 21.61
C LYS A 15 -14.00 29.42 21.73
N ALA A 16 -13.99 28.10 21.56
CA ALA A 16 -15.22 27.34 21.56
C ALA A 16 -15.84 27.26 22.97
N PRO A 17 -17.13 27.60 23.15
CA PRO A 17 -17.83 27.46 24.43
C PRO A 17 -17.96 26.00 24.89
N THR A 18 -17.72 25.06 23.98
CA THR A 18 -17.71 23.60 24.18
C THR A 18 -16.30 23.05 24.46
N ALA A 19 -15.26 23.90 24.49
CA ALA A 19 -13.90 23.49 24.83
C ALA A 19 -13.74 23.18 26.33
N ASN A 20 -14.54 23.84 27.18
CA ASN A 20 -14.48 23.68 28.64
C ASN A 20 -15.39 22.51 29.09
N LEU A 21 -14.76 21.44 29.60
CA LEU A 21 -15.40 20.17 29.94
C LEU A 21 -15.91 20.19 31.38
N GLU A 22 -17.05 20.83 31.61
CA GLU A 22 -17.82 20.60 32.83
C GLU A 22 -18.66 19.34 32.62
N TYR A 23 -18.31 18.25 33.32
CA TYR A 23 -19.07 17.02 33.28
C TYR A 23 -20.37 17.21 34.05
N LEU A 24 -21.49 16.90 33.38
CA LEU A 24 -22.80 16.86 34.01
C LEU A 24 -22.92 15.54 34.78
N ASP A 25 -22.98 15.59 36.10
CA ASP A 25 -23.20 14.41 36.93
C ASP A 25 -24.67 13.98 36.87
N LEU A 26 -24.93 12.93 36.10
CA LEU A 26 -26.25 12.35 35.88
C LEU A 26 -26.72 11.47 37.04
N ALA A 27 -25.85 11.17 38.03
CA ALA A 27 -26.18 10.34 39.18
C ALA A 27 -26.92 11.12 40.27
N GLU A 28 -26.61 12.42 40.43
CA GLU A 28 -27.09 13.22 41.57
C GLU A 28 -28.27 14.14 41.22
N THR A 29 -28.44 14.56 39.96
CA THR A 29 -29.47 15.54 39.57
C THR A 29 -30.16 15.18 38.25
N LYS A 30 -31.47 15.46 38.16
CA LYS A 30 -32.19 15.37 36.87
C LYS A 30 -31.74 16.54 35.98
N PRO A 31 -31.10 16.26 34.84
CA PRO A 31 -30.55 17.31 34.00
C PRO A 31 -31.66 18.12 33.33
N THR A 32 -31.44 19.43 33.22
CA THR A 32 -32.31 20.31 32.46
C THR A 32 -32.11 20.12 30.95
N VAL A 33 -33.13 20.48 30.16
CA VAL A 33 -33.06 20.42 28.69
C VAL A 33 -31.89 21.26 28.13
N LYS A 34 -31.53 22.36 28.80
CA LYS A 34 -30.40 23.22 28.42
C LYS A 34 -29.05 22.51 28.60
N GLU A 35 -28.89 21.77 29.69
CA GLU A 35 -27.65 21.01 29.97
C GLU A 35 -27.50 19.83 29.00
N LEU A 36 -28.60 19.12 28.70
CA LEU A 36 -28.61 18.08 27.67
C LEU A 36 -28.26 18.65 26.29
N ALA A 37 -28.83 19.79 25.91
CA ALA A 37 -28.51 20.45 24.65
C ALA A 37 -27.03 20.90 24.59
N ARG A 38 -26.47 21.39 25.70
CA ARG A 38 -25.03 21.72 25.81
C ARG A 38 -24.17 20.48 25.59
N ASN A 39 -24.48 19.35 26.23
CA ASN A 39 -23.74 18.10 26.05
C ASN A 39 -23.79 17.58 24.61
N ILE A 40 -24.97 17.61 23.97
CA ILE A 40 -25.11 17.22 22.57
C ILE A 40 -24.28 18.15 21.66
N ALA A 41 -24.26 19.46 21.93
CA ALA A 41 -23.41 20.41 21.20
C ALA A 41 -21.91 20.12 21.39
N VAL A 42 -21.47 19.78 22.61
CA VAL A 42 -20.08 19.37 22.88
C VAL A 42 -19.72 18.10 22.12
N ILE A 43 -20.58 17.08 22.12
CA ILE A 43 -20.38 15.82 21.38
C ILE A 43 -20.26 16.12 19.88
N PHE A 44 -21.18 16.93 19.34
CA PHE A 44 -21.17 17.30 17.93
C PHE A 44 -19.88 18.04 17.53
N ASP A 45 -19.45 19.02 18.34
CA ASP A 45 -18.23 19.77 18.03
C ASP A 45 -16.98 18.89 18.11
N ARG A 46 -16.92 17.95 19.07
CA ARG A 46 -15.82 16.98 19.16
C ARG A 46 -15.79 16.02 17.98
N LEU A 47 -16.96 15.53 17.55
CA LEU A 47 -17.08 14.70 16.36
C LEU A 47 -16.63 15.48 15.11
N SER A 48 -17.03 16.75 14.98
CA SER A 48 -16.63 17.64 13.91
C SER A 48 -15.11 17.88 13.90
N LEU A 49 -14.49 18.11 15.06
CA LEU A 49 -13.04 18.24 15.18
C LEU A 49 -12.33 16.94 14.79
N SER A 50 -12.80 15.79 15.30
CA SER A 50 -12.26 14.48 14.94
C SER A 50 -12.32 14.25 13.44
N ASN A 51 -13.45 14.57 12.81
CA ASN A 51 -13.62 14.46 11.36
C ASN A 51 -12.65 15.35 10.60
N ARG A 52 -12.42 16.60 11.05
CA ARG A 52 -11.41 17.48 10.46
C ARG A 52 -10.03 16.85 10.55
N VAL A 53 -9.64 16.34 11.73
CA VAL A 53 -8.32 15.75 11.97
C VAL A 53 -8.13 14.51 11.10
N ASN A 54 -9.14 13.66 11.02
CA ASN A 54 -9.14 12.48 10.17
C ASN A 54 -8.98 12.86 8.69
N LEU A 55 -9.65 13.91 8.21
CA LEU A 55 -9.46 14.41 6.84
C LEU A 55 -8.01 14.85 6.57
N LYS A 56 -7.35 15.53 7.52
CA LYS A 56 -5.91 15.88 7.40
C LYS A 56 -5.07 14.60 7.29
N ASN A 57 -5.29 13.65 8.18
CA ASN A 57 -4.53 12.40 8.21
C ASN A 57 -4.74 11.58 6.94
N PHE A 58 -5.97 11.47 6.45
CA PHE A 58 -6.26 10.78 5.20
C PHE A 58 -5.62 11.47 3.99
N LYS A 59 -5.60 12.81 3.95
CA LYS A 59 -4.91 13.54 2.89
C LYS A 59 -3.40 13.30 2.92
N GLN A 60 -2.79 13.29 4.11
CA GLN A 60 -1.38 12.96 4.27
C GLN A 60 -1.10 11.53 3.79
N ILE A 61 -1.90 10.55 4.23
CA ILE A 61 -1.78 9.16 3.79
C ILE A 61 -1.92 9.04 2.26
N GLN A 62 -2.82 9.80 1.64
CA GLN A 62 -2.95 9.83 0.18
C GLN A 62 -1.69 10.38 -0.50
N GLU A 63 -1.13 11.47 0.00
CA GLU A 63 0.10 12.06 -0.53
C GLU A 63 1.29 11.09 -0.37
N ASP A 64 1.41 10.43 0.78
CA ASP A 64 2.46 9.44 1.04
C ASP A 64 2.31 8.22 0.11
N ILE A 65 1.07 7.75 -0.12
CA ILE A 65 0.78 6.67 -1.09
C ILE A 65 1.14 7.09 -2.52
N GLU A 66 0.89 8.35 -2.91
CA GLU A 66 1.26 8.86 -4.23
C GLU A 66 2.77 8.91 -4.42
N VAL A 67 3.52 9.36 -3.41
CA VAL A 67 4.98 9.35 -3.40
C VAL A 67 5.50 7.91 -3.52
N LEU A 68 5.02 6.99 -2.67
CA LEU A 68 5.41 5.58 -2.69
C LEU A 68 5.05 4.88 -4.02
N LYS A 69 3.93 5.25 -4.65
CA LYS A 69 3.57 4.76 -5.98
C LYS A 69 4.53 5.29 -7.05
N GLY A 70 4.91 6.56 -7.00
CA GLY A 70 5.89 7.14 -7.92
C GLY A 70 7.27 6.47 -7.77
N GLU A 71 7.73 6.28 -6.54
CA GLU A 71 8.97 5.55 -6.24
C GLU A 71 8.93 4.11 -6.76
N ASN A 72 7.80 3.40 -6.55
CA ASN A 72 7.60 2.05 -7.08
C ASN A 72 7.47 2.01 -8.61
N GLN A 73 6.82 2.97 -9.25
CA GLN A 73 6.73 3.06 -10.72
C GLN A 73 8.10 3.27 -11.37
N ASN A 74 8.96 4.08 -10.75
CA ASN A 74 10.36 4.24 -11.19
C ASN A 74 11.19 2.96 -11.01
N THR A 75 10.83 2.09 -10.07
CA THR A 75 11.42 0.74 -9.91
C THR A 75 10.73 -0.33 -10.77
N THR A 76 9.56 -0.04 -11.35
CA THR A 76 8.74 -0.97 -12.13
C THR A 76 8.21 -0.34 -13.42
N GLU A 77 9.11 0.16 -14.29
CA GLU A 77 8.79 0.69 -15.63
C GLU A 77 8.00 -0.28 -16.57
N GLY A 78 7.52 -1.44 -16.09
CA GLY A 78 6.77 -2.42 -16.86
C GLY A 78 5.30 -2.69 -16.48
N ARG A 79 4.73 -2.14 -15.39
CA ARG A 79 3.33 -2.45 -15.02
C ARG A 79 2.49 -1.25 -14.64
N SER A 80 1.65 -0.84 -15.59
CA SER A 80 0.56 0.15 -15.44
C SER A 80 -0.26 -0.08 -14.16
N VAL A 81 -0.21 0.89 -13.25
CA VAL A 81 -1.20 1.01 -12.17
C VAL A 81 -1.53 2.49 -11.97
N GLY A 82 -2.71 2.92 -12.43
CA GLY A 82 -3.16 4.29 -12.23
C GLY A 82 -4.61 4.52 -12.63
N LEU A 83 -5.56 3.95 -11.89
CA LEU A 83 -6.98 4.32 -12.01
C LEU A 83 -7.32 5.30 -10.89
N PHE A 84 -7.70 6.52 -11.29
CA PHE A 84 -8.20 7.57 -10.40
C PHE A 84 -9.55 7.12 -9.81
N MET A 85 -9.63 6.95 -8.49
CA MET A 85 -10.84 6.48 -7.80
C MET A 85 -11.74 7.66 -7.41
N SER A 86 -12.86 7.84 -8.10
CA SER A 86 -13.97 8.70 -7.68
C SER A 86 -14.86 7.97 -6.65
N TYR A 87 -15.58 8.70 -5.78
CA TYR A 87 -16.50 8.08 -4.81
C TYR A 87 -17.54 7.15 -5.47
N ILE A 88 -17.97 7.49 -6.69
CA ILE A 88 -18.88 6.67 -7.51
C ILE A 88 -18.22 5.33 -7.86
N ASN A 89 -16.96 5.37 -8.25
CA ASN A 89 -16.18 4.18 -8.57
C ASN A 89 -15.90 3.37 -7.29
N THR A 90 -15.68 4.03 -6.15
CA THR A 90 -15.46 3.40 -4.84
C THR A 90 -16.70 2.63 -4.36
N GLN A 91 -17.91 3.16 -4.56
CA GLN A 91 -19.15 2.48 -4.19
C GLN A 91 -19.36 1.16 -4.95
N ALA A 92 -18.78 1.02 -6.14
CA ALA A 92 -18.87 -0.20 -6.93
C ALA A 92 -17.89 -1.30 -6.48
N THR A 93 -16.89 -0.98 -5.64
CA THR A 93 -15.86 -1.93 -5.20
C THR A 93 -16.42 -3.03 -4.30
N SER A 94 -15.82 -4.23 -4.36
CA SER A 94 -16.26 -5.36 -3.53
C SER A 94 -16.09 -5.07 -2.04
N SER A 95 -14.94 -4.51 -1.65
CA SER A 95 -14.67 -4.14 -0.25
C SER A 95 -15.69 -3.17 0.33
N TYR A 96 -16.22 -2.26 -0.49
CA TYR A 96 -17.25 -1.33 -0.05
C TYR A 96 -18.59 -2.02 0.17
N LYS A 97 -18.98 -2.93 -0.73
CA LYS A 97 -20.22 -3.72 -0.61
C LYS A 97 -20.16 -4.68 0.57
N GLU A 98 -19.04 -5.35 0.75
CA GLU A 98 -18.77 -6.23 1.89
C GLU A 98 -18.85 -5.46 3.22
N ALA A 99 -18.29 -4.25 3.27
CA ALA A 99 -18.36 -3.41 4.46
C ALA A 99 -19.80 -3.02 4.82
N LEU A 100 -20.62 -2.64 3.83
CA LEU A 100 -22.04 -2.37 4.04
C LEU A 100 -22.80 -3.62 4.52
N GLN A 101 -22.53 -4.77 3.91
CA GLN A 101 -23.18 -6.03 4.30
C GLN A 101 -22.81 -6.43 5.74
N ALA A 102 -21.55 -6.25 6.14
CA ALA A 102 -21.09 -6.55 7.49
C ALA A 102 -21.74 -5.64 8.54
N THR A 103 -21.92 -4.35 8.23
CA THR A 103 -22.53 -3.40 9.16
C THR A 103 -24.05 -3.43 9.19
N GLU A 104 -24.69 -4.05 8.18
CA GLU A 104 -26.14 -4.30 8.16
C GLU A 104 -26.61 -5.10 9.37
N ALA A 105 -25.81 -6.08 9.82
CA ALA A 105 -26.12 -6.90 10.99
C ALA A 105 -26.05 -6.13 12.33
N ILE A 106 -25.35 -5.00 12.35
CA ILE A 106 -25.24 -4.14 13.54
C ILE A 106 -26.47 -3.23 13.62
N GLU A 107 -26.74 -2.48 12.57
CA GLU A 107 -27.87 -1.53 12.54
C GLU A 107 -28.38 -1.26 11.12
N ALA A 108 -29.48 -1.92 10.76
CA ALA A 108 -30.12 -1.77 9.46
C ALA A 108 -30.91 -0.43 9.33
N PRO A 109 -30.96 0.19 8.14
CA PRO A 109 -30.08 -0.06 7.00
C PRO A 109 -28.66 0.46 7.27
N SER A 110 -27.64 -0.25 6.77
CA SER A 110 -26.27 0.23 6.72
C SER A 110 -26.16 1.47 5.84
N LEU A 111 -25.32 2.43 6.24
CA LEU A 111 -25.12 3.66 5.49
C LEU A 111 -23.66 3.85 5.10
N GLY A 112 -23.46 4.18 3.83
CA GLY A 112 -22.17 4.50 3.25
C GLY A 112 -22.00 6.01 3.04
N PHE A 113 -21.60 6.43 1.85
CA PHE A 113 -21.59 7.85 1.48
C PHE A 113 -23.03 8.35 1.40
N CYS A 114 -23.45 9.17 2.36
CA CYS A 114 -24.80 9.73 2.42
C CYS A 114 -24.75 11.24 2.64
N LYS A 115 -25.71 11.96 2.08
CA LYS A 115 -25.89 13.39 2.34
C LYS A 115 -26.72 13.56 3.61
N LEU A 116 -26.10 14.08 4.66
CA LEU A 116 -26.77 14.29 5.95
C LEU A 116 -27.97 15.25 5.84
N ALA A 117 -27.95 16.17 4.86
CA ALA A 117 -29.06 17.10 4.60
C ALA A 117 -30.37 16.40 4.20
N ASP A 118 -30.31 15.16 3.70
CA ASP A 118 -31.49 14.41 3.29
C ASP A 118 -32.23 13.79 4.49
N TYR A 119 -31.58 13.73 5.66
CA TYR A 119 -32.13 13.14 6.90
C TYR A 119 -32.86 14.19 7.74
N LYS A 120 -34.14 14.40 7.40
CA LYS A 120 -35.00 15.38 8.06
C LYS A 120 -35.60 14.81 9.35
N GLY A 121 -35.06 15.22 10.49
CA GLY A 121 -35.59 14.87 11.82
C GLY A 121 -34.59 15.22 12.91
N ALA A 122 -35.06 15.55 14.12
CA ALA A 122 -34.22 16.06 15.21
C ALA A 122 -33.02 15.16 15.54
N LEU A 123 -33.17 13.83 15.39
CA LEU A 123 -32.11 12.84 15.64
C LEU A 123 -31.68 12.08 14.37
N SER A 124 -32.36 12.29 13.24
CA SER A 124 -32.16 11.46 12.05
C SER A 124 -30.77 11.63 11.42
N GLY A 125 -30.23 12.86 11.42
CA GLY A 125 -28.87 13.11 10.94
C GLY A 125 -27.79 12.49 11.83
N THR A 126 -28.02 12.45 13.15
CA THR A 126 -27.11 11.81 14.10
C THR A 126 -27.10 10.31 13.91
N ILE A 127 -28.27 9.68 13.78
CA ILE A 127 -28.40 8.24 13.48
C ILE A 127 -27.70 7.91 12.15
N ALA A 128 -27.90 8.75 11.12
CA ALA A 128 -27.23 8.54 9.85
C ALA A 128 -25.70 8.61 9.95
N THR A 129 -25.19 9.52 10.78
CA THR A 129 -23.75 9.67 11.04
C THR A 129 -23.17 8.45 11.77
N ILE A 130 -23.89 7.92 12.77
CA ILE A 130 -23.48 6.72 13.51
C ILE A 130 -23.36 5.52 12.56
N LYS A 131 -24.39 5.29 11.73
CA LYS A 131 -24.39 4.21 10.74
C LYS A 131 -23.28 4.35 9.71
N GLN A 132 -23.02 5.58 9.24
CA GLN A 132 -21.89 5.86 8.37
C GLN A 132 -20.53 5.58 9.05
N ALA A 133 -20.40 5.92 10.33
CA ALA A 133 -19.19 5.65 11.10
C ALA A 133 -18.93 4.14 11.26
N ASN A 134 -19.97 3.33 11.47
CA ASN A 134 -19.84 1.87 11.51
C ASN A 134 -19.23 1.33 10.21
N THR A 135 -19.72 1.78 9.05
CA THR A 135 -19.18 1.39 7.74
C THR A 135 -17.74 1.85 7.55
N GLN A 136 -17.38 3.05 8.03
CA GLN A 136 -15.99 3.54 7.99
C GLN A 136 -15.07 2.67 8.85
N ILE A 137 -15.49 2.30 10.05
CA ILE A 137 -14.72 1.43 10.95
C ILE A 137 -14.49 0.07 10.29
N GLN A 138 -15.52 -0.53 9.69
CA GLN A 138 -15.37 -1.81 8.99
C GLN A 138 -14.35 -1.74 7.85
N LEU A 139 -14.39 -0.66 7.06
CA LEU A 139 -13.39 -0.43 6.00
C LEU A 139 -11.97 -0.28 6.55
N LEU A 140 -11.80 0.39 7.69
CA LEU A 140 -10.51 0.54 8.36
C LEU A 140 -9.98 -0.80 8.89
N VAL A 141 -10.84 -1.63 9.47
CA VAL A 141 -10.49 -2.99 9.90
C VAL A 141 -10.02 -3.82 8.70
N THR A 142 -10.76 -3.79 7.58
CA THR A 142 -10.34 -4.50 6.36
C THR A 142 -9.00 -3.99 5.79
N ILE A 143 -8.70 -2.69 5.93
CA ILE A 143 -7.38 -2.15 5.55
C ILE A 143 -6.30 -2.69 6.48
N LEU A 144 -6.54 -2.72 7.80
CA LEU A 144 -5.60 -3.24 8.78
C LEU A 144 -5.25 -4.72 8.51
N GLU A 145 -6.26 -5.57 8.29
CA GLU A 145 -6.06 -6.99 7.95
C GLU A 145 -5.24 -7.17 6.66
N LYS A 146 -5.50 -6.34 5.65
CA LYS A 146 -4.72 -6.34 4.40
C LYS A 146 -3.28 -5.88 4.62
N LEU A 147 -3.06 -4.91 5.50
CA LEU A 147 -1.73 -4.40 5.84
C LEU A 147 -0.92 -5.46 6.58
N GLU A 148 -1.50 -6.15 7.56
CA GLU A 148 -0.88 -7.27 8.25
C GLU A 148 -0.51 -8.39 7.28
N SER A 149 -1.41 -8.75 6.36
CA SER A 149 -1.12 -9.73 5.31
C SER A 149 0.02 -9.31 4.39
N LEU A 150 0.13 -8.02 4.05
CA LEU A 150 1.23 -7.49 3.25
C LEU A 150 2.55 -7.51 4.04
N GLU A 151 2.52 -7.14 5.32
CA GLU A 151 3.69 -7.20 6.20
C GLU A 151 4.23 -8.64 6.30
N ASP A 152 3.36 -9.62 6.48
CA ASP A 152 3.72 -11.04 6.47
C ASP A 152 4.34 -11.50 5.15
N ARG A 153 3.84 -10.99 4.02
CA ARG A 153 4.40 -11.29 2.70
C ARG A 153 5.77 -10.67 2.53
N ILE A 154 5.98 -9.44 3.00
CA ILE A 154 7.28 -8.76 2.99
C ILE A 154 8.28 -9.56 3.83
N LYS A 155 7.95 -9.91 5.07
CA LYS A 155 8.80 -10.74 5.94
C LYS A 155 9.20 -12.06 5.28
N LYS A 156 8.25 -12.74 4.60
CA LYS A 156 8.54 -13.98 3.85
C LYS A 156 9.47 -13.75 2.67
N ILE A 157 9.36 -12.62 1.96
CA ILE A 157 10.25 -12.27 0.85
C ILE A 157 11.64 -11.94 1.37
N GLU A 158 11.77 -11.14 2.42
CA GLU A 158 13.05 -10.80 3.05
C GLU A 158 13.77 -12.05 3.59
N ALA A 159 13.04 -12.96 4.23
CA ALA A 159 13.59 -14.24 4.68
C ALA A 159 14.14 -15.09 3.51
N LYS A 160 13.44 -15.12 2.37
CA LYS A 160 13.90 -15.82 1.16
C LYS A 160 15.11 -15.12 0.51
N ALA A 161 15.11 -13.79 0.46
CA ALA A 161 16.24 -13.03 -0.07
C ALA A 161 17.51 -13.24 0.78
N ASN A 162 17.38 -13.30 2.12
CA ASN A 162 18.50 -13.61 3.01
C ASN A 162 19.03 -15.04 2.86
N LEU A 163 18.17 -16.00 2.47
CA LEU A 163 18.58 -17.37 2.15
C LEU A 163 19.29 -17.46 0.79
N GLU A 164 18.88 -16.67 -0.21
CA GLU A 164 19.51 -16.66 -1.55
C GLU A 164 20.83 -15.87 -1.59
N VAL A 165 21.03 -14.88 -0.72
CA VAL A 165 22.30 -14.11 -0.61
C VAL A 165 23.38 -14.88 0.17
N SER A 166 23.01 -15.94 0.91
CA SER A 166 23.97 -16.85 1.53
C SER A 166 24.14 -18.12 0.70
N LEU A 167 24.74 -17.99 -0.50
CA LEU A 167 25.49 -19.15 -1.01
C LEU A 167 26.57 -19.44 0.03
N PRO A 168 26.66 -20.65 0.59
CA PRO A 168 27.70 -20.97 1.57
C PRO A 168 29.06 -20.58 0.97
N ASN A 169 29.86 -19.81 1.70
CA ASN A 169 31.19 -19.40 1.25
C ASN A 169 32.03 -20.60 0.79
N GLU A 170 31.74 -21.80 1.31
CA GLU A 170 32.31 -23.07 0.86
C GLU A 170 32.02 -23.37 -0.61
N VAL A 171 30.79 -23.19 -1.10
CA VAL A 171 30.42 -23.43 -2.51
C VAL A 171 31.09 -22.41 -3.42
N ILE A 172 31.18 -21.15 -2.97
CA ILE A 172 31.89 -20.08 -3.71
C ILE A 172 33.39 -20.39 -3.79
N GLN A 173 34.00 -20.85 -2.70
CA GLN A 173 35.40 -21.26 -2.69
C GLN A 173 35.64 -22.51 -3.54
N GLU A 174 34.75 -23.50 -3.50
CA GLU A 174 34.86 -24.72 -4.29
C GLU A 174 34.73 -24.44 -5.80
N LEU A 175 33.80 -23.55 -6.19
CA LEU A 175 33.67 -23.08 -7.57
C LEU A 175 34.87 -22.24 -8.01
N SER A 176 35.39 -21.36 -7.14
CA SER A 176 36.61 -20.58 -7.43
C SER A 176 37.82 -21.48 -7.64
N ASN A 177 37.96 -22.53 -6.84
CA ASN A 177 39.02 -23.52 -6.99
C ASN A 177 38.88 -24.36 -8.27
N LYS A 178 37.66 -24.78 -8.63
CA LYS A 178 37.39 -25.48 -9.90
C LYS A 178 37.67 -24.59 -11.12
N ILE A 179 37.32 -23.32 -11.07
CA ILE A 179 37.58 -22.36 -12.15
C ILE A 179 39.08 -22.09 -12.30
N LYS A 180 39.83 -21.95 -11.20
CA LYS A 180 41.30 -21.82 -11.24
C LYS A 180 42.00 -23.06 -11.82
N GLY A 181 41.41 -24.24 -11.64
CA GLY A 181 41.90 -25.50 -12.22
C GLY A 181 41.61 -25.66 -13.72
N LEU A 182 40.68 -24.88 -14.28
CA LEU A 182 40.37 -24.90 -15.71
C LEU A 182 41.36 -24.04 -16.49
N THR A 183 42.47 -24.65 -16.88
CA THR A 183 43.32 -24.13 -17.94
C THR A 183 42.76 -24.60 -19.29
N LEU A 184 42.48 -23.65 -20.19
CA LEU A 184 42.21 -23.95 -21.60
C LEU A 184 43.47 -24.57 -22.19
N LYS A 185 43.53 -25.90 -22.24
CA LYS A 185 44.59 -26.59 -22.98
C LYS A 185 44.44 -26.23 -24.46
N GLU A 186 45.52 -25.76 -25.07
CA GLU A 186 45.59 -25.56 -26.51
C GLU A 186 45.11 -26.84 -27.21
N LYS A 187 44.22 -26.66 -28.18
CA LYS A 187 43.57 -27.75 -28.90
C LYS A 187 44.65 -28.68 -29.45
N ALA A 188 44.65 -29.95 -29.02
CA ALA A 188 45.62 -30.93 -29.47
C ALA A 188 45.64 -30.95 -31.01
N LYS A 189 46.83 -30.75 -31.59
CA LYS A 189 47.02 -30.70 -33.03
C LYS A 189 46.68 -32.09 -33.58
N GLU A 190 45.58 -32.20 -34.31
CA GLU A 190 45.16 -33.46 -34.93
C GLU A 190 46.32 -34.03 -35.77
N GLU A 191 46.65 -35.30 -35.55
CA GLU A 191 47.68 -35.97 -36.35
C GLU A 191 47.22 -36.00 -37.81
N ARG A 192 47.99 -35.35 -38.68
CA ARG A 192 47.70 -35.32 -40.11
C ARG A 192 47.77 -36.75 -40.65
N GLY A 193 46.65 -37.26 -41.13
CA GLY A 193 46.60 -38.56 -41.81
C GLY A 193 47.56 -38.62 -43.01
N LYS A 194 48.04 -39.82 -43.33
CA LYS A 194 48.88 -40.05 -44.53
C LYS A 194 48.06 -39.74 -45.78
N LEU A 195 48.44 -38.68 -46.49
CA LEU A 195 47.85 -38.32 -47.78
C LEU A 195 48.41 -39.28 -48.84
N LEU A 196 47.61 -40.25 -49.28
CA LEU A 196 47.98 -41.15 -50.38
C LEU A 196 47.59 -40.49 -51.70
N VAL A 197 48.59 -40.07 -52.47
CA VAL A 197 48.42 -39.37 -53.74
C VAL A 197 49.26 -40.05 -54.82
N PHE A 198 48.72 -40.15 -56.03
CA PHE A 198 49.37 -40.84 -57.16
C PHE A 198 50.63 -40.11 -57.66
N LYS A 199 50.70 -38.79 -57.47
CA LYS A 199 51.83 -37.93 -57.81
C LYS A 199 52.01 -36.88 -56.72
N ASP A 200 53.24 -36.48 -56.43
CA ASP A 200 53.54 -35.51 -55.38
C ASP A 200 52.87 -34.14 -55.68
N PRO A 201 51.97 -33.64 -54.81
CA PRO A 201 51.27 -32.37 -55.00
C PRO A 201 52.22 -31.17 -55.10
N TYR A 202 53.41 -31.27 -54.51
CA TYR A 202 54.40 -30.20 -54.55
C TYR A 202 55.05 -30.06 -55.94
N GLU A 203 55.13 -31.17 -56.69
CA GLU A 203 55.61 -31.16 -58.08
C GLU A 203 54.59 -30.51 -59.00
N LEU A 204 53.31 -30.87 -58.86
CA LEU A 204 52.21 -30.23 -59.61
C LEU A 204 52.18 -28.71 -59.38
N PHE A 205 52.38 -28.28 -58.14
CA PHE A 205 52.43 -26.86 -57.81
C PHE A 205 53.61 -26.13 -58.47
N ARG A 206 54.79 -26.78 -58.56
CA ARG A 206 55.96 -26.21 -59.26
C ARG A 206 55.76 -26.17 -60.77
N GLU A 207 55.11 -27.17 -61.35
CA GLU A 207 54.76 -27.22 -62.77
C GLU A 207 53.78 -26.08 -63.13
N GLN A 208 52.75 -25.87 -62.31
CA GLN A 208 51.81 -24.75 -62.50
C GLN A 208 52.46 -23.37 -62.34
N LYS A 209 53.45 -23.23 -61.45
CA LYS A 209 54.16 -21.96 -61.27
C LYS A 209 55.11 -21.61 -62.42
N LYS A 210 55.36 -22.56 -63.33
CA LYS A 210 56.21 -22.40 -64.51
C LYS A 210 55.41 -22.19 -65.81
N GLN A 211 54.08 -22.32 -65.77
CA GLN A 211 53.17 -21.85 -66.82
C GLN A 211 52.76 -20.40 -66.55
#